data_AF-A0A1G1G7H3-F1
#
_entry.id   AF-A0A1G1G7H3-F1
#
_cell.length_a   1.000
_cell.length_b   1.000
_cell.length_c   1.000
_cell.angle_alpha   90.00
_cell.angle_beta   90.00
_cell.angle_gamma   90.00
#
_symmetry.space_group_name_H-M   'P 1'
#
loop_
_entity.id
_entity.type
_entity.pdbx_description
1 polymer ?
#
loop_
_entity_poly.entity_id
_entity_poly.type
_entity_poly.pdbx_seq_one_letter_code
_entity_poly.pdbx_strand_id
1 'polypeptide(L)'
;MTYRITYDVDAGPQAGQFLILLDWGVLTQEEFRSAERASNARGMDFEQVLMKEYAVPKQILLAALTEYYRCPSIEYDERMPVPDELLSGLDGERLSLNQWFPVIRDRNTVIIAARDPQNPVLFDEVRQTIKAERYEFRVALDEDIQWFIQDYLHAKPGALIGTERTGLAYCRNTMAHWRTRLACYRNDLAEGRTDLAFLRWGLGFVALADVLLRSQTDGMAWAYWTLSVAGTVLGSFGLQGYLKVRRTRMKAPGQHTLVEVTAATLQFLENYHDLDQCSIERTTKGTMLARLGDCVGGYSTILYPSPASRERTHLARERNVLAAQRTIAAAYRTIYARARTGLAFIRTGVAFTGLGFGLMHYFSYSWSTAFDVLLIVAGIFMALDGLLWYLPVRKEQAEVARCTV
;
A
#
# COMPACT_ATOMS: atom_id res chain seq x y z
N MET A 1 54.11 10.84 9.05
CA MET A 1 54.74 11.42 7.85
C MET A 1 53.69 12.33 7.24
N THR A 2 53.75 13.62 7.57
CA THR A 2 52.66 14.57 7.32
C THR A 2 52.87 15.21 5.94
N TYR A 3 52.17 14.71 4.92
CA TYR A 3 52.12 15.39 3.63
C TYR A 3 51.16 16.56 3.74
N ARG A 4 51.65 17.73 4.17
CA ARG A 4 50.93 18.99 3.94
C ARG A 4 51.29 19.43 2.53
N ILE A 5 50.48 19.05 1.54
CA ILE A 5 50.40 19.83 0.32
C ILE A 5 49.81 21.18 0.77
N THR A 6 50.61 22.23 0.73
CA THR A 6 50.15 23.58 1.08
C THR A 6 49.24 24.07 -0.02
N TYR A 7 47.95 23.78 0.09
CA TYR A 7 46.93 24.39 -0.73
C TYR A 7 46.78 25.86 -0.32
N ASP A 8 46.87 26.77 -1.29
CA ASP A 8 46.58 28.19 -1.13
C ASP A 8 45.06 28.40 -1.04
N VAL A 9 44.43 27.85 0.01
CA VAL A 9 42.99 27.94 0.25
C VAL A 9 42.79 28.39 1.69
N ASP A 10 42.45 29.66 1.87
CA ASP A 10 41.96 30.22 3.12
C ASP A 10 40.55 29.64 3.39
N ALA A 11 40.49 28.42 3.91
CA ALA A 11 39.25 27.73 4.22
C ALA A 11 38.68 28.21 5.57
N GLY A 12 37.37 28.42 5.63
CA GLY A 12 36.65 28.67 6.88
C GLY A 12 36.75 27.48 7.85
N PRO A 13 36.39 27.65 9.14
CA PRO A 13 36.58 26.62 10.17
C PRO A 13 35.85 25.30 9.88
N GLN A 14 34.67 25.34 9.25
CA GLN A 14 33.96 24.13 8.81
C GLN A 14 34.59 23.49 7.56
N ALA A 15 35.00 24.29 6.57
CA ALA A 15 35.63 23.79 5.36
C ALA A 15 37.01 23.18 5.65
N GLY A 16 37.76 23.73 6.61
CA GLY A 16 39.06 23.23 7.04
C GLY A 16 39.08 21.76 7.47
N GLN A 17 37.95 21.23 7.94
CA GLN A 17 37.78 19.83 8.35
C GLN A 17 37.87 18.85 7.17
N PHE A 18 37.57 19.33 5.94
CA PHE A 18 37.46 18.51 4.74
C PHE A 18 38.57 18.78 3.71
N LEU A 19 39.61 19.55 4.06
CA LEU A 19 40.73 19.85 3.16
C LEU A 19 41.41 18.59 2.60
N ILE A 20 41.42 17.51 3.37
CA ILE A 20 41.99 16.22 2.96
C ILE A 20 41.28 15.59 1.74
N LEU A 21 40.04 16.01 1.44
CA LEU A 21 39.35 15.57 0.23
C LEU A 21 40.06 16.03 -1.06
N LEU A 22 40.82 17.13 -0.99
CA LEU A 22 41.68 17.60 -2.08
C LEU A 22 42.89 16.68 -2.28
N ASP A 23 43.49 16.21 -1.19
CA ASP A 23 44.63 15.26 -1.22
C ASP A 23 44.19 13.92 -1.81
N TRP A 24 42.96 13.48 -1.51
CA TRP A 24 42.38 12.24 -2.03
C TRP A 24 41.88 12.35 -3.48
N GLY A 25 41.89 13.55 -4.06
CA GLY A 25 41.40 13.79 -5.42
C GLY A 25 39.89 13.58 -5.59
N VAL A 26 39.12 13.61 -4.49
CA VAL A 26 37.66 13.47 -4.51
C VAL A 26 37.00 14.75 -5.02
N LEU A 27 37.61 15.91 -4.71
CA LEU A 27 37.17 17.22 -5.16
C LEU A 27 38.36 17.98 -5.75
N THR A 28 38.10 18.78 -6.78
CA THR A 28 39.07 19.76 -7.27
C THR A 28 39.07 21.03 -6.40
N GLN A 29 40.14 21.80 -6.46
CA GLN A 29 40.26 23.06 -5.70
C GLN A 29 39.18 24.09 -6.09
N GLU A 30 38.76 24.09 -7.36
CA GLU A 30 37.66 24.95 -7.84
C GLU A 30 36.31 24.50 -7.29
N GLU A 31 36.02 23.21 -7.33
CA GLU A 31 34.79 22.62 -6.77
C GLU A 31 34.68 22.89 -5.27
N PHE A 32 35.77 22.70 -4.53
CA PHE A 32 35.80 22.94 -3.08
C PHE A 32 35.49 24.41 -2.72
N ARG A 33 36.13 25.36 -3.42
CA ARG A 33 35.84 26.80 -3.23
C ARG A 33 34.41 27.16 -3.64
N SER A 34 33.88 26.53 -4.68
CA SER A 34 32.50 26.76 -5.11
C SER A 34 31.49 26.21 -4.10
N ALA A 35 31.75 25.04 -3.51
CA ALA A 35 30.95 24.46 -2.44
C ALA A 35 30.95 25.36 -1.19
N GLU A 36 32.10 25.94 -0.85
CA GLU A 36 32.24 26.80 0.33
C GLU A 36 31.44 28.09 0.16
N ARG A 37 31.48 28.68 -1.04
CA ARG A 37 30.64 29.83 -1.39
C ARG A 37 29.16 29.48 -1.34
N ALA A 38 28.76 28.31 -1.83
CA ALA A 38 27.37 27.85 -1.81
C ALA A 38 26.85 27.63 -0.38
N SER A 39 27.65 27.01 0.48
CA SER A 39 27.36 26.82 1.91
C SER A 39 27.18 28.17 2.61
N ASN A 40 28.12 29.11 2.45
CA ASN A 40 28.06 30.43 3.06
C ASN A 40 26.89 31.28 2.54
N ALA A 41 26.60 31.22 1.23
CA ALA A 41 25.49 31.98 0.63
C ALA A 41 24.11 31.50 1.09
N ARG A 42 23.97 30.21 1.42
CA ARG A 42 22.70 29.60 1.81
C ARG A 42 22.55 29.38 3.32
N GLY A 43 23.63 29.56 4.08
CA GLY A 43 23.66 29.23 5.51
C GLY A 43 23.44 27.74 5.80
N MET A 44 23.80 26.87 4.86
CA MET A 44 23.74 25.42 5.03
C MET A 44 25.10 24.88 5.46
N ASP A 45 25.10 23.79 6.23
CA ASP A 45 26.34 23.12 6.62
C ASP A 45 27.12 22.64 5.40
N PHE A 46 28.43 22.89 5.41
CA PHE A 46 29.32 22.56 4.28
C PHE A 46 29.26 21.08 3.90
N GLU A 47 29.17 20.20 4.89
CA GLU A 47 28.95 18.76 4.73
C GLU A 47 27.71 18.42 3.88
N GLN A 48 26.57 19.07 4.16
CA GLN A 48 25.33 18.83 3.42
C GLN A 48 25.42 19.28 1.97
N VAL A 49 26.15 20.36 1.70
CA VAL A 49 26.41 20.83 0.33
C VAL A 49 27.25 19.82 -0.44
N LEU A 50 28.30 19.27 0.17
CA LEU A 50 29.13 18.23 -0.43
C LEU A 50 28.32 16.96 -0.76
N MET A 51 27.41 16.55 0.12
CA MET A 51 26.55 15.39 -0.11
C MET A 51 25.50 15.64 -1.20
N LYS A 52 24.78 16.76 -1.14
CA LYS A 52 23.62 17.01 -2.02
C LYS A 52 24.00 17.47 -3.42
N GLU A 53 25.02 18.30 -3.57
CA GLU A 53 25.38 18.91 -4.86
C GLU A 53 26.53 18.20 -5.57
N TYR A 54 27.52 17.74 -4.80
CA TYR A 54 28.72 17.09 -5.33
C TYR A 54 28.67 15.56 -5.20
N ALA A 55 27.56 15.02 -4.68
CA ALA A 55 27.33 13.58 -4.51
C ALA A 55 28.47 12.85 -3.76
N VAL A 56 29.17 13.54 -2.87
CA VAL A 56 30.27 12.94 -2.10
C VAL A 56 29.70 11.89 -1.15
N PRO A 57 30.15 10.61 -1.23
CA PRO A 57 29.66 9.58 -0.34
C PRO A 57 29.96 9.92 1.13
N LYS A 58 28.96 9.70 1.97
CA LYS A 58 29.01 9.91 3.42
C LYS A 58 30.22 9.26 4.11
N GLN A 59 30.58 8.05 3.66
CA GLN A 59 31.72 7.28 4.18
C GLN A 59 33.05 8.02 3.98
N ILE A 60 33.19 8.76 2.89
CA ILE A 60 34.38 9.56 2.59
C ILE A 60 34.43 10.79 3.50
N LEU A 61 33.28 11.42 3.77
CA LEU A 61 33.19 12.55 4.71
C LEU A 61 33.56 12.12 6.13
N LEU A 62 33.00 11.01 6.62
CA LEU A 62 33.36 10.45 7.92
C LEU A 62 34.85 10.06 8.00
N ALA A 63 35.43 9.53 6.93
CA ALA A 63 36.86 9.24 6.87
C ALA A 63 37.70 10.52 6.97
N ALA A 64 37.29 11.60 6.29
CA ALA A 64 37.97 12.90 6.38
C ALA A 64 37.94 13.45 7.81
N LEU A 65 36.79 13.38 8.47
CA LEU A 65 36.64 13.80 9.86
C LEU A 65 37.42 12.91 10.84
N THR A 66 37.50 11.60 10.58
CA THR A 66 38.30 10.65 11.36
C THR A 66 39.77 11.04 11.35
N GLU A 67 40.32 11.44 10.19
CA GLU A 67 41.70 11.87 10.06
C GLU A 67 41.94 13.25 10.70
N TYR A 68 40.98 14.18 10.54
CA TYR A 68 41.06 15.53 11.11
C TYR A 68 41.05 15.50 12.65
N TYR A 69 40.08 14.82 13.26
CA TYR A 69 39.90 14.76 14.71
C TYR A 69 40.72 13.67 15.39
N ARG A 70 41.28 12.73 14.63
CA ARG A 70 42.02 11.54 15.11
C ARG A 70 41.22 10.68 16.08
N CYS A 71 39.95 10.49 15.78
CA CYS A 71 39.04 9.64 16.56
C CYS A 71 38.19 8.78 15.64
N PRO A 72 37.73 7.59 16.08
CA PRO A 72 36.87 6.75 15.26
C PRO A 72 35.57 7.46 14.86
N SER A 73 35.02 7.14 13.70
CA SER A 73 33.69 7.61 13.29
C SER A 73 32.59 6.62 13.67
N ILE A 74 31.37 7.11 13.78
CA ILE A 74 30.16 6.30 13.93
C ILE A 74 29.07 6.84 13.01
N GLU A 75 28.37 5.93 12.35
CA GLU A 75 27.23 6.22 11.48
C GLU A 75 25.94 5.74 12.16
N TYR A 76 24.84 6.45 11.93
CA TYR A 76 23.52 6.00 12.35
C TYR A 76 23.09 4.72 11.63
N ASP A 77 22.83 3.65 12.40
CA ASP A 77 22.26 2.41 11.92
C ASP A 77 20.95 2.08 12.67
N GLU A 78 19.83 1.97 11.94
CA GLU A 78 18.54 1.51 12.47
C GLU A 78 18.59 0.12 13.15
N ARG A 79 19.66 -0.65 12.97
CA ARG A 79 19.84 -1.98 13.57
C ARG A 79 20.59 -1.96 14.89
N MET A 80 21.19 -0.83 15.26
CA MET A 80 21.98 -0.72 16.48
C MET A 80 21.08 -0.30 17.65
N PRO A 81 20.72 -1.20 18.58
CA PRO A 81 19.88 -0.83 19.71
C PRO A 81 20.67 0.03 20.71
N VAL A 82 20.18 1.23 20.98
CA VAL A 82 20.71 2.08 22.05
C VAL A 82 20.12 1.61 23.40
N PRO A 83 20.95 1.35 24.43
CA PRO A 83 20.45 0.90 25.73
C PRO A 83 19.51 1.93 26.39
N ASP A 84 18.34 1.47 26.87
CA ASP A 84 17.32 2.31 27.53
C ASP A 84 17.87 3.14 28.71
N GLU A 85 18.87 2.62 29.42
CA GLU A 85 19.55 3.32 30.52
C GLU A 85 20.24 4.62 30.08
N LEU A 86 20.71 4.69 28.84
CA LEU A 86 21.34 5.90 28.29
C LEU A 86 20.30 6.94 27.88
N LEU A 87 19.06 6.50 27.61
CA LEU A 87 17.98 7.35 27.12
C LEU A 87 17.24 8.07 28.26
N SER A 88 17.27 7.52 29.47
CA SER A 88 16.54 8.08 30.61
C SER A 88 17.05 9.47 31.00
N GLY A 89 16.17 10.48 30.96
CA GLY A 89 16.49 11.85 31.39
C GLY A 89 17.18 12.71 30.34
N LEU A 90 17.32 12.23 29.10
CA LEU A 90 17.79 13.03 27.98
C LEU A 90 16.69 13.94 27.44
N ASP A 91 17.06 15.19 27.15
CA ASP A 91 16.21 16.15 26.45
C ASP A 91 16.69 16.27 24.99
N GLY A 92 15.84 15.83 24.06
CA GLY A 92 16.19 15.80 22.65
C GLY A 92 16.36 17.20 22.03
N GLU A 93 15.70 18.25 22.53
CA GLU A 93 15.90 19.62 22.01
C GLU A 93 17.33 20.09 22.34
N ARG A 94 17.77 19.83 23.57
CA ARG A 94 19.09 20.18 24.05
C ARG A 94 20.21 19.40 23.35
N LEU A 95 20.00 18.11 23.09
CA LEU A 95 20.95 17.29 22.33
C LEU A 95 21.05 17.72 20.86
N SER A 96 19.96 18.20 20.27
CA SER A 96 19.96 18.73 18.90
C SER A 96 20.79 20.01 18.82
N LEU A 97 20.69 20.89 19.81
CA LEU A 97 21.48 22.13 19.91
C LEU A 97 22.98 21.85 20.12
N ASN A 98 23.31 20.89 20.98
CA ASN A 98 24.70 20.60 21.35
C ASN A 98 25.35 19.48 20.50
N GLN A 99 24.60 18.91 19.55
CA GLN A 99 25.06 18.00 18.50
C GLN A 99 25.86 16.80 19.04
N TRP A 100 25.28 16.09 20.01
CA TRP A 100 25.82 14.83 20.51
C TRP A 100 24.72 13.84 20.91
N PHE A 101 25.05 12.55 20.92
CA PHE A 101 24.14 11.49 21.32
C PHE A 101 24.87 10.26 21.89
N PRO A 102 24.40 9.64 22.99
CA PRO A 102 25.00 8.42 23.53
C PRO A 102 24.52 7.18 22.79
N VAL A 103 25.45 6.38 22.26
CA VAL A 103 25.08 5.28 21.34
C VAL A 103 25.23 3.90 21.98
N ILE A 104 26.36 3.63 22.63
CA ILE A 104 26.68 2.29 23.16
C ILE A 104 27.20 2.42 24.60
N ARG A 105 26.79 1.50 25.46
CA ARG A 105 27.40 1.29 26.78
C ARG A 105 28.10 -0.07 26.79
N ASP A 106 29.43 -0.07 26.84
CA ASP A 106 30.24 -1.27 27.02
C ASP A 106 30.85 -1.29 28.43
N ARG A 107 30.19 -2.00 29.35
CA ARG A 107 30.56 -2.16 30.76
C ARG A 107 30.86 -0.83 31.48
N ASN A 108 32.09 -0.32 31.36
CA ASN A 108 32.60 0.88 32.02
C ASN A 108 32.83 2.08 31.07
N THR A 109 32.70 1.87 29.76
CA THR A 109 32.90 2.90 28.73
C THR A 109 31.57 3.22 28.03
N VAL A 110 31.22 4.50 27.95
CA VAL A 110 30.11 4.97 27.12
C VAL A 110 30.67 5.58 25.85
N ILE A 111 30.17 5.10 24.70
CA ILE A 111 30.50 5.62 23.38
C ILE A 111 29.49 6.70 23.01
N ILE A 112 30.00 7.87 22.64
CA ILE A 112 29.22 9.06 22.35
C ILE A 112 29.50 9.49 20.92
N ALA A 113 28.43 9.60 20.12
CA ALA A 113 28.46 10.25 18.83
C ALA A 113 28.44 11.77 19.04
N ALA A 114 29.41 12.49 18.48
CA ALA A 114 29.51 13.93 18.57
C ALA A 114 29.90 14.52 17.23
N ARG A 115 29.34 15.68 16.88
CA ARG A 115 29.75 16.40 15.66
C ARG A 115 31.16 16.95 15.80
N ASP A 116 31.45 17.57 16.95
CA ASP A 116 32.77 18.07 17.32
C ASP A 116 33.27 17.40 18.62
N PRO A 117 34.07 16.33 18.53
CA PRO A 117 34.55 15.59 19.70
C PRO A 117 35.60 16.35 20.52
N GLN A 118 36.17 17.44 19.99
CA GLN A 118 37.19 18.24 20.68
C GLN A 118 36.59 19.45 21.42
N ASN A 119 35.27 19.66 21.33
CA ASN A 119 34.60 20.77 22.01
C ASN A 119 34.55 20.55 23.54
N PRO A 120 35.18 21.42 24.35
CA PRO A 120 35.20 21.27 25.80
C PRO A 120 33.82 21.44 26.45
N VAL A 121 32.93 22.25 25.86
CA VAL A 121 31.57 22.48 26.39
C VAL A 121 30.73 21.21 26.31
N LEU A 122 30.83 20.49 25.19
CA LEU A 122 30.17 19.22 24.96
C LEU A 122 30.63 18.17 25.98
N PHE A 123 31.93 18.13 26.26
CA PHE A 123 32.51 17.19 27.21
C PHE A 123 32.00 17.40 28.65
N ASP A 124 31.89 18.66 29.09
CA ASP A 124 31.36 18.98 30.41
C ASP A 124 29.87 18.62 30.53
N GLU A 125 29.09 18.87 29.48
CA GLU A 125 27.67 18.53 29.45
C GLU A 125 27.43 17.01 29.48
N VAL A 126 28.21 16.26 28.70
CA VAL A 126 28.18 14.80 28.69
C VAL A 126 28.39 14.25 30.09
N ARG A 127 29.39 14.77 30.82
CA ARG A 127 29.72 14.35 32.19
C ARG A 127 28.63 14.70 33.20
N GLN A 128 27.90 15.79 32.97
CA GLN A 128 26.76 16.17 33.81
C GLN A 128 25.55 15.27 33.56
N THR A 129 25.32 14.90 32.31
CA THR A 129 24.13 14.17 31.86
C THR A 129 24.26 12.66 32.10
N ILE A 130 25.39 12.07 31.71
CA ILE A 130 25.61 10.61 31.75
C ILE A 130 26.75 10.31 32.70
N LYS A 131 26.52 9.44 33.68
CA LYS A 131 27.54 9.00 34.64
C LYS A 131 28.20 7.71 34.16
N ALA A 132 29.45 7.83 33.70
CA ALA A 132 30.32 6.70 33.35
C ALA A 132 31.74 6.90 33.86
N GLU A 133 32.50 5.80 33.97
CA GLU A 133 33.92 5.84 34.35
C GLU A 133 34.81 6.31 33.20
N ARG A 134 34.45 5.95 31.97
CA ARG A 134 35.18 6.32 30.74
C ARG A 134 34.21 6.74 29.65
N TYR A 135 34.65 7.71 28.85
CA TYR A 135 33.92 8.21 27.68
C TYR A 135 34.79 8.04 26.44
N GLU A 136 34.23 7.44 25.40
CA GLU A 136 34.86 7.33 24.08
C GLU A 136 34.05 8.18 23.10
N PHE A 137 34.64 9.24 22.58
CA PHE A 137 34.01 10.09 21.58
C PHE A 137 34.29 9.55 20.19
N ARG A 138 33.22 9.42 19.40
CA ARG A 138 33.27 9.07 17.99
C ARG A 138 32.63 10.18 17.17
N VAL A 139 33.27 10.56 16.07
CA VAL A 139 32.70 11.58 15.19
C VAL A 139 31.52 11.01 14.43
N ALA A 140 30.42 11.73 14.47
CA ALA A 140 29.27 11.48 13.62
C ALA A 140 28.93 12.75 12.84
N LEU A 141 28.27 12.58 11.70
CA LEU A 141 27.73 13.70 10.94
C LEU A 141 26.55 14.33 11.69
N ASP A 142 26.29 15.61 11.46
CA ASP A 142 25.16 16.31 12.11
C ASP A 142 23.83 15.60 11.82
N GLU A 143 23.64 15.21 10.55
CA GLU A 143 22.46 14.48 10.10
C GLU A 143 22.26 13.18 10.89
N ASP A 144 23.33 12.42 11.15
CA ASP A 144 23.26 11.17 11.91
C ASP A 144 22.85 11.37 13.36
N ILE A 145 23.35 12.44 13.98
CA ILE A 145 23.01 12.79 15.37
C ILE A 145 21.54 13.15 15.47
N GLN A 146 21.03 13.95 14.52
CA GLN A 146 19.60 14.25 14.46
C GLN A 146 18.76 12.98 14.26
N TRP A 147 19.22 12.01 13.45
CA TRP A 147 18.56 10.72 13.30
C TRP A 147 18.52 9.89 14.58
N PHE A 148 19.62 9.85 15.34
CA PHE A 148 19.62 9.21 16.66
C PHE A 148 18.60 9.86 17.60
N ILE A 149 18.58 11.19 17.68
CA ILE A 149 17.64 11.92 18.54
C ILE A 149 16.19 11.66 18.10
N GLN A 150 15.92 11.68 16.79
CA GLN A 150 14.58 11.47 16.25
C GLN A 150 14.06 10.05 16.55
N ASP A 151 14.87 9.01 16.36
CA ASP A 151 14.45 7.62 16.55
C ASP A 151 14.27 7.28 18.05
N TYR A 152 15.15 7.78 18.91
CA TYR A 152 15.21 7.36 20.31
C TYR A 152 14.58 8.33 21.32
N LEU A 153 14.44 9.63 21.02
CA LEU A 153 13.96 10.64 21.99
C LEU A 153 12.70 11.40 21.54
N HIS A 154 12.53 11.69 20.25
CA HIS A 154 11.44 12.55 19.75
C HIS A 154 10.29 11.83 19.04
N ALA A 155 10.37 10.51 18.85
CA ALA A 155 9.30 9.78 18.19
C ALA A 155 8.03 9.74 19.05
N LYS A 156 6.94 10.36 18.57
CA LYS A 156 5.57 10.14 19.12
C LYS A 156 5.32 8.62 19.22
N PRO A 157 4.61 8.11 20.25
CA PRO A 157 4.27 6.68 20.34
C PRO A 157 3.57 6.23 19.05
N GLY A 158 4.27 5.44 18.22
CA GLY A 158 3.85 5.07 16.85
C GLY A 158 4.82 5.46 15.72
N ALA A 159 5.81 6.32 15.99
CA ALA A 159 6.87 6.74 15.07
C ALA A 159 8.24 6.08 15.38
N LEU A 160 8.33 5.21 16.40
CA LEU A 160 9.55 4.41 16.63
C LEU A 160 9.68 3.37 15.50
N ILE A 161 10.88 3.15 14.96
CA ILE A 161 11.10 2.22 13.83
C ILE A 161 10.58 0.80 14.12
N GLY A 162 10.63 0.35 15.39
CA GLY A 162 10.02 -0.93 15.81
C GLY A 162 8.50 -0.96 15.62
N THR A 163 7.81 0.14 15.89
CA THR A 163 6.38 0.31 15.63
C THR A 163 6.07 0.48 14.14
N GLU A 164 6.93 1.20 13.39
CA GLU A 164 6.80 1.35 11.93
C GLU A 164 6.89 0.00 11.21
N ARG A 165 7.91 -0.81 11.53
CA ARG A 165 8.09 -2.14 10.91
C ARG A 165 6.94 -3.08 11.24
N THR A 166 6.42 -3.01 12.47
CA THR A 166 5.26 -3.81 12.90
C THR A 166 3.98 -3.35 12.20
N GLY A 167 3.77 -2.04 12.08
CA GLY A 167 2.65 -1.46 11.35
C GLY A 167 2.68 -1.78 9.86
N LEU A 168 3.86 -1.68 9.22
CA LEU A 168 4.07 -2.08 7.82
C LEU A 168 3.82 -3.58 7.62
N ALA A 169 4.24 -4.43 8.55
CA ALA A 169 3.98 -5.87 8.49
C ALA A 169 2.48 -6.19 8.66
N TYR A 170 1.82 -5.53 9.61
CA TYR A 170 0.37 -5.64 9.82
C TYR A 170 -0.41 -5.20 8.58
N CYS A 171 -0.04 -4.07 7.98
CA CYS A 171 -0.62 -3.56 6.75
C CYS A 171 -0.47 -4.57 5.60
N ARG A 172 0.75 -5.13 5.41
CA ARG A 172 1.03 -6.15 4.41
C ARG A 172 0.16 -7.40 4.59
N ASN A 173 0.05 -7.90 5.82
CA ASN A 173 -0.75 -9.09 6.14
C ASN A 173 -2.25 -8.83 5.91
N THR A 174 -2.72 -7.65 6.29
CA THR A 174 -4.09 -7.20 6.07
C THR A 174 -4.40 -7.17 4.57
N MET A 175 -3.58 -6.50 3.75
CA MET A 175 -3.74 -6.47 2.29
C MET A 175 -3.70 -7.86 1.65
N ALA A 176 -2.82 -8.75 2.12
CA ALA A 176 -2.77 -10.12 1.64
C ALA A 176 -4.07 -10.88 1.93
N HIS A 177 -4.59 -10.79 3.16
CA HIS A 177 -5.85 -11.39 3.55
C HIS A 177 -7.02 -10.88 2.68
N TRP A 178 -7.05 -9.57 2.41
CA TRP A 178 -8.08 -8.97 1.54
C TRP A 178 -8.01 -9.44 0.10
N ARG A 179 -6.81 -9.57 -0.49
CA ARG A 179 -6.66 -10.10 -1.85
C ARG A 179 -7.14 -11.54 -1.95
N THR A 180 -6.89 -12.37 -0.93
CA THR A 180 -7.43 -13.73 -0.87
C THR A 180 -8.96 -13.71 -0.81
N ARG A 181 -9.54 -12.87 0.05
CA ARG A 181 -11.00 -12.72 0.16
C ARG A 181 -11.65 -12.24 -1.13
N LEU A 182 -11.05 -11.27 -1.81
CA LEU A 182 -11.47 -10.80 -3.14
C LEU A 182 -11.34 -11.90 -4.21
N ALA A 183 -10.35 -12.79 -4.11
CA ALA A 183 -10.25 -13.95 -5.00
C ALA A 183 -11.38 -14.95 -4.76
N CYS A 184 -11.69 -15.29 -3.51
CA CYS A 184 -12.84 -16.13 -3.16
C CYS A 184 -14.14 -15.52 -3.70
N TYR A 185 -14.35 -14.21 -3.53
CA TYR A 185 -15.54 -13.55 -4.08
C TYR A 185 -15.67 -13.65 -5.60
N ARG A 186 -14.57 -13.61 -6.34
CA ARG A 186 -14.59 -13.80 -7.79
C ARG A 186 -14.88 -15.25 -8.16
N ASN A 187 -14.44 -16.21 -7.34
CA ASN A 187 -14.77 -17.62 -7.53
C ASN A 187 -16.27 -17.86 -7.31
N ASP A 188 -16.86 -17.30 -6.26
CA ASP A 188 -18.30 -17.42 -5.99
C ASP A 188 -19.14 -16.78 -7.13
N LEU A 189 -18.66 -15.67 -7.69
CA LEU A 189 -19.27 -15.04 -8.88
C LEU A 189 -19.12 -15.90 -10.16
N ALA A 190 -18.08 -16.74 -10.24
CA ALA A 190 -17.94 -17.70 -11.31
C ALA A 190 -18.90 -18.88 -11.10
N GLU A 191 -18.99 -19.41 -9.88
CA GLU A 191 -19.93 -20.47 -9.49
C GLU A 191 -21.39 -20.05 -9.73
N GLY A 192 -21.77 -18.83 -9.33
CA GLY A 192 -23.11 -18.30 -9.62
C GLY A 192 -23.42 -18.19 -11.12
N ARG A 193 -22.41 -18.07 -11.99
CA ARG A 193 -22.61 -18.09 -13.45
C ARG A 193 -22.70 -19.52 -13.99
N THR A 194 -21.98 -20.48 -13.43
CA THR A 194 -22.13 -21.89 -13.80
C THR A 194 -23.51 -22.40 -13.40
N ASP A 195 -23.98 -22.02 -12.21
CA ASP A 195 -25.32 -22.34 -11.72
C ASP A 195 -26.41 -21.72 -12.59
N LEU A 196 -26.22 -20.45 -13.00
CA LEU A 196 -27.09 -19.80 -13.98
C LEU A 196 -27.10 -20.55 -15.32
N ALA A 197 -25.96 -21.08 -15.76
CA ALA A 197 -25.92 -21.85 -17.00
C ALA A 197 -26.73 -23.15 -16.88
N PHE A 198 -26.61 -23.88 -15.76
CA PHE A 198 -27.45 -25.06 -15.49
C PHE A 198 -28.93 -24.72 -15.43
N LEU A 199 -29.28 -23.63 -14.74
CA LEU A 199 -30.66 -23.16 -14.67
C LEU A 199 -31.22 -22.78 -16.04
N ARG A 200 -30.40 -22.15 -16.89
CA ARG A 200 -30.76 -21.82 -18.27
C ARG A 200 -30.99 -23.06 -19.12
N TRP A 201 -30.12 -24.07 -19.03
CA TRP A 201 -30.33 -25.33 -19.75
C TRP A 201 -31.56 -26.08 -19.24
N GLY A 202 -31.78 -26.11 -17.93
CA GLY A 202 -32.95 -26.74 -17.32
C GLY A 202 -34.26 -26.13 -17.78
N LEU A 203 -34.41 -24.80 -17.66
CA LEU A 203 -35.60 -24.08 -18.13
C LEU A 203 -35.78 -24.18 -19.65
N GLY A 204 -34.68 -24.16 -20.42
CA GLY A 204 -34.71 -24.34 -21.87
C GLY A 204 -35.23 -25.73 -22.29
N PHE A 205 -34.80 -26.79 -21.60
CA PHE A 205 -35.30 -28.14 -21.88
C PHE A 205 -36.77 -28.32 -21.48
N VAL A 206 -37.20 -27.74 -20.36
CA VAL A 206 -38.62 -27.74 -19.98
C VAL A 206 -39.47 -27.02 -21.03
N ALA A 207 -39.03 -25.84 -21.48
CA ALA A 207 -39.73 -25.09 -22.52
C ALA A 207 -39.76 -25.84 -23.87
N LEU A 208 -38.66 -26.46 -24.27
CA LEU A 208 -38.60 -27.26 -25.49
C LEU A 208 -39.52 -28.49 -25.42
N ALA A 209 -39.49 -29.20 -24.29
CA ALA A 209 -40.34 -30.36 -24.07
C ALA A 209 -41.82 -29.99 -24.09
N ASP A 210 -42.19 -28.85 -23.50
CA ASP A 210 -43.55 -28.33 -23.55
C ASP A 210 -44.00 -27.98 -24.99
N VAL A 211 -43.15 -27.31 -25.78
CA VAL A 211 -43.42 -27.04 -27.20
C VAL A 211 -43.62 -28.32 -28.01
N LEU A 212 -42.79 -29.33 -27.78
CA LEU A 212 -42.89 -30.62 -28.48
C LEU A 212 -44.16 -31.38 -28.08
N LEU A 213 -44.53 -31.36 -26.79
CA LEU A 213 -45.78 -31.95 -26.29
C LEU A 213 -47.02 -31.29 -26.90
N ARG A 214 -46.97 -29.98 -27.19
CA ARG A 214 -48.08 -29.24 -27.80
C ARG A 214 -48.14 -29.35 -29.32
N SER A 215 -47.02 -29.65 -29.99
CA SER A 215 -46.93 -29.61 -31.47
C SER A 215 -47.07 -30.98 -32.14
N GLN A 216 -46.72 -32.10 -31.47
CA GLN A 216 -46.86 -33.44 -32.04
C GLN A 216 -48.05 -34.24 -31.47
N THR A 217 -48.74 -34.96 -32.34
CA THR A 217 -49.95 -35.76 -32.02
C THR A 217 -49.71 -37.27 -31.85
N ASP A 218 -48.51 -37.84 -32.08
CA ASP A 218 -48.30 -39.30 -32.04
C ASP A 218 -47.02 -39.82 -31.34
N GLY A 219 -47.20 -40.95 -30.63
CA GLY A 219 -46.22 -42.03 -30.37
C GLY A 219 -45.20 -41.88 -29.24
N MET A 220 -44.51 -40.73 -29.13
CA MET A 220 -43.32 -40.60 -28.26
C MET A 220 -43.47 -39.60 -27.11
N ALA A 221 -44.69 -39.44 -26.60
CA ALA A 221 -44.99 -38.58 -25.44
C ALA A 221 -44.11 -38.91 -24.22
N TRP A 222 -43.77 -40.18 -24.01
CA TRP A 222 -42.89 -40.61 -22.92
C TRP A 222 -41.50 -39.95 -23.00
N ALA A 223 -40.95 -39.77 -24.20
CA ALA A 223 -39.64 -39.16 -24.40
C ALA A 223 -39.67 -37.66 -24.02
N TYR A 224 -40.73 -36.94 -24.37
CA TYR A 224 -40.87 -35.52 -24.00
C TYR A 224 -41.07 -35.32 -22.50
N TRP A 225 -41.83 -36.21 -21.84
CA TRP A 225 -41.93 -36.20 -20.39
C TRP A 225 -40.59 -36.47 -19.71
N THR A 226 -39.77 -37.40 -20.22
CA THR A 226 -38.42 -37.62 -19.69
C THR A 226 -37.52 -36.39 -19.87
N LEU A 227 -37.65 -35.66 -20.99
CA LEU A 227 -36.93 -34.41 -21.23
C LEU A 227 -37.37 -33.30 -20.26
N SER A 228 -38.66 -33.16 -19.99
CA SER A 228 -39.19 -32.23 -18.97
C SER A 228 -38.67 -32.54 -17.57
N VAL A 229 -38.61 -33.82 -17.20
CA VAL A 229 -38.08 -34.24 -15.89
C VAL A 229 -36.59 -33.95 -15.81
N ALA A 230 -35.81 -34.29 -16.84
CA ALA A 230 -34.39 -33.99 -16.90
C ALA A 230 -34.11 -32.47 -16.82
N GLY A 231 -34.89 -31.66 -17.55
CA GLY A 231 -34.83 -30.20 -17.48
C GLY A 231 -35.15 -29.66 -16.08
N THR A 232 -36.17 -30.22 -15.42
CA THR A 232 -36.54 -29.85 -14.05
C THR A 232 -35.43 -30.19 -13.04
N VAL A 233 -34.81 -31.37 -13.18
CA VAL A 233 -33.68 -31.80 -12.32
C VAL A 233 -32.50 -30.86 -12.49
N LEU A 234 -32.07 -30.58 -13.73
CA LEU A 234 -30.98 -29.65 -14.01
C LEU A 234 -31.29 -28.22 -13.52
N GLY A 235 -32.52 -27.76 -13.72
CA GLY A 235 -32.99 -26.47 -13.24
C GLY A 235 -32.96 -26.37 -11.71
N SER A 236 -33.41 -27.41 -11.01
CA SER A 236 -33.40 -27.47 -9.55
C SER A 236 -31.98 -27.49 -8.98
N PHE A 237 -31.05 -28.22 -9.60
CA PHE A 237 -29.64 -28.23 -9.23
C PHE A 237 -29.00 -26.85 -9.38
N GLY A 238 -29.20 -26.20 -10.54
CA GLY A 238 -28.73 -24.83 -10.77
C GLY A 238 -29.35 -23.82 -9.81
N LEU A 239 -30.65 -23.95 -9.50
CA LEU A 239 -31.33 -23.07 -8.55
C LEU A 239 -30.80 -23.23 -7.12
N GLN A 240 -30.55 -24.46 -6.67
CA GLN A 240 -30.01 -24.74 -5.34
C GLN A 240 -28.59 -24.18 -5.20
N GLY A 241 -27.72 -24.41 -6.19
CA GLY A 241 -26.36 -23.84 -6.22
C GLY A 241 -26.40 -22.31 -6.12
N TYR A 242 -27.21 -21.68 -6.98
CA TYR A 242 -27.35 -20.23 -6.98
C TYR A 242 -27.94 -19.68 -5.66
N LEU A 243 -28.98 -20.31 -5.10
CA LEU A 243 -29.55 -19.88 -3.83
C LEU A 243 -28.59 -20.06 -2.66
N LYS A 244 -27.73 -21.08 -2.69
CA LYS A 244 -26.65 -21.27 -1.71
C LYS A 244 -25.66 -20.10 -1.77
N VAL A 245 -25.17 -19.77 -2.97
CA VAL A 245 -24.28 -18.62 -3.21
C VAL A 245 -24.96 -17.29 -2.80
N ARG A 246 -26.27 -17.15 -3.03
CA ARG A 246 -27.01 -15.93 -2.68
C ARG A 246 -27.25 -15.78 -1.17
N ARG A 247 -27.58 -16.87 -0.47
CA ARG A 247 -27.80 -16.87 0.99
C ARG A 247 -26.51 -16.61 1.78
N THR A 248 -25.38 -17.18 1.36
CA THR A 248 -24.09 -16.91 2.00
C THR A 248 -23.67 -15.45 1.83
N ARG A 249 -24.07 -14.81 0.74
CA ARG A 249 -23.67 -13.43 0.42
C ARG A 249 -24.53 -12.33 1.03
N MET A 250 -25.83 -12.53 1.24
CA MET A 250 -26.69 -11.55 1.94
C MET A 250 -26.30 -11.37 3.41
N LYS A 251 -25.50 -12.30 3.97
CA LYS A 251 -24.90 -12.19 5.31
C LYS A 251 -23.47 -11.62 5.32
N ALA A 252 -22.81 -11.52 4.16
CA ALA A 252 -21.48 -10.94 4.09
C ALA A 252 -21.61 -9.40 4.17
N PRO A 253 -20.81 -8.73 5.01
CA PRO A 253 -20.98 -7.30 5.24
C PRO A 253 -20.77 -6.57 3.90
N GLY A 254 -21.63 -5.58 3.67
CA GLY A 254 -21.86 -4.97 2.36
C GLY A 254 -20.62 -4.36 1.75
N GLN A 255 -20.76 -3.83 0.53
CA GLN A 255 -19.71 -3.07 -0.16
C GLN A 255 -19.04 -2.01 0.74
N HIS A 256 -19.76 -1.52 1.75
CA HIS A 256 -19.27 -0.69 2.86
C HIS A 256 -18.04 -1.27 3.58
N THR A 257 -18.01 -2.53 4.01
CA THR A 257 -16.83 -3.12 4.68
C THR A 257 -15.60 -3.23 3.79
N LEU A 258 -15.80 -3.45 2.48
CA LEU A 258 -14.71 -3.55 1.53
C LEU A 258 -14.05 -2.18 1.32
N VAL A 259 -14.83 -1.12 1.47
CA VAL A 259 -14.43 0.26 1.30
C VAL A 259 -13.87 0.86 2.61
N GLU A 260 -14.51 0.60 3.75
CA GLU A 260 -14.07 1.03 5.09
C GLU A 260 -12.71 0.45 5.45
N VAL A 261 -12.46 -0.83 5.17
CA VAL A 261 -11.18 -1.43 5.53
C VAL A 261 -10.06 -0.95 4.61
N THR A 262 -10.37 -0.68 3.34
CA THR A 262 -9.37 -0.07 2.46
C THR A 262 -9.08 1.37 2.88
N ALA A 263 -10.09 2.12 3.35
CA ALA A 263 -9.93 3.45 3.94
C ALA A 263 -9.14 3.43 5.26
N ALA A 264 -9.38 2.47 6.15
CA ALA A 264 -8.60 2.31 7.38
C ALA A 264 -7.14 1.95 7.11
N THR A 265 -6.87 1.11 6.10
CA THR A 265 -5.50 0.83 5.66
C THR A 265 -4.83 2.03 4.98
N LEU A 266 -5.61 2.95 4.41
CA LEU A 266 -5.06 4.13 3.75
C LEU A 266 -4.86 5.29 4.71
N GLN A 267 -5.74 5.50 5.68
CA GLN A 267 -5.52 6.43 6.78
C GLN A 267 -4.26 6.04 7.56
N PHE A 268 -4.00 4.74 7.69
CA PHE A 268 -2.71 4.23 8.17
C PHE A 268 -1.55 4.55 7.22
N LEU A 269 -1.70 4.55 5.90
CA LEU A 269 -0.61 4.98 5.00
C LEU A 269 -0.41 6.51 4.99
N GLU A 270 -1.50 7.28 5.09
CA GLU A 270 -1.58 8.74 5.07
C GLU A 270 -0.89 9.34 6.31
N ASN A 271 -1.24 8.84 7.50
CA ASN A 271 -0.57 9.20 8.76
C ASN A 271 0.95 8.90 8.77
N TYR A 272 1.45 8.04 7.87
CA TYR A 272 2.86 7.68 7.76
C TYR A 272 3.55 8.29 6.53
N HIS A 273 2.81 8.79 5.53
CA HIS A 273 3.39 9.37 4.31
C HIS A 273 3.60 10.88 4.38
N ASP A 274 2.86 11.57 5.24
CA ASP A 274 2.82 13.05 5.33
C ASP A 274 4.03 13.71 6.02
N LEU A 275 5.19 13.05 6.04
CA LEU A 275 6.38 13.67 6.64
C LEU A 275 7.05 14.72 5.75
N ASP A 276 6.98 14.65 4.41
CA ASP A 276 7.85 15.50 3.56
C ASP A 276 7.29 15.85 2.16
N GLN A 277 6.10 16.45 2.07
CA GLN A 277 5.48 17.02 0.84
C GLN A 277 4.60 16.05 0.03
N CYS A 278 3.29 16.30 0.07
CA CYS A 278 2.40 16.23 -1.10
C CYS A 278 1.07 16.90 -0.74
N SER A 279 1.06 18.23 -0.69
CA SER A 279 -0.16 19.04 -0.74
C SER A 279 -0.77 18.98 -2.15
N ILE A 280 -1.29 17.82 -2.54
CA ILE A 280 -2.21 17.75 -3.67
C ILE A 280 -3.62 17.81 -3.06
N GLU A 281 -4.25 18.97 -3.10
CA GLU A 281 -5.69 19.07 -2.89
C GLU A 281 -6.37 18.22 -3.98
N ARG A 282 -6.73 16.99 -3.61
CA ARG A 282 -7.41 16.07 -4.52
C ARG A 282 -8.90 16.32 -4.41
N THR A 283 -9.51 16.69 -5.53
CA THR A 283 -10.97 16.81 -5.65
C THR A 283 -11.60 15.47 -5.27
N THR A 284 -12.33 15.46 -4.16
CA THR A 284 -12.90 14.22 -3.62
C THR A 284 -14.04 13.76 -4.52
N LYS A 285 -13.78 12.73 -5.33
CA LYS A 285 -14.84 11.98 -6.03
C LYS A 285 -15.85 11.41 -5.02
N GLY A 286 -17.07 11.10 -5.46
CA GLY A 286 -18.20 10.77 -4.57
C GLY A 286 -18.05 9.49 -3.74
N THR A 287 -17.32 8.50 -4.24
CA THR A 287 -17.13 7.16 -3.68
C THR A 287 -15.77 7.04 -3.04
N MET A 288 -15.74 6.38 -1.88
CA MET A 288 -14.53 6.14 -1.11
C MET A 288 -13.49 5.31 -1.87
N LEU A 289 -13.88 4.40 -2.78
CA LEU A 289 -12.93 3.65 -3.61
C LEU A 289 -12.25 4.53 -4.67
N ALA A 290 -12.98 5.49 -5.25
CA ALA A 290 -12.41 6.45 -6.19
C ALA A 290 -11.46 7.43 -5.47
N ARG A 291 -11.86 7.95 -4.30
CA ARG A 291 -10.98 8.74 -3.41
C ARG A 291 -9.71 7.98 -3.08
N LEU A 292 -9.84 6.71 -2.72
CA LEU A 292 -8.72 5.84 -2.41
C LEU A 292 -7.79 5.62 -3.62
N GLY A 293 -8.35 5.45 -4.82
CA GLY A 293 -7.56 5.36 -6.06
C GLY A 293 -6.77 6.64 -6.35
N ASP A 294 -7.35 7.81 -6.09
CA ASP A 294 -6.69 9.10 -6.24
C ASP A 294 -5.62 9.32 -5.16
N CYS A 295 -5.87 8.85 -3.93
CA CYS A 295 -4.92 8.92 -2.82
C CYS A 295 -3.65 8.09 -3.06
N VAL A 296 -3.78 6.91 -3.68
CA VAL A 296 -2.64 6.02 -4.02
C VAL A 296 -2.14 6.27 -5.45
N GLY A 297 -2.03 7.54 -5.87
CA GLY A 297 -1.48 7.97 -7.16
C GLY A 297 -0.14 7.28 -7.51
N GLY A 298 0.39 7.48 -8.72
CA GLY A 298 1.58 6.77 -9.24
C GLY A 298 2.87 7.00 -8.43
N TYR A 299 2.95 6.42 -7.23
CA TYR A 299 4.12 6.40 -6.37
C TYR A 299 5.08 5.34 -6.91
N SER A 300 5.87 5.74 -7.89
CA SER A 300 7.16 5.11 -8.20
C SER A 300 8.23 6.18 -8.00
N THR A 301 8.44 6.58 -6.75
CA THR A 301 9.47 7.53 -6.39
C THR A 301 10.77 6.76 -6.16
N ILE A 302 11.79 7.00 -6.99
CA ILE A 302 13.15 6.55 -6.69
C ILE A 302 13.68 7.52 -5.63
N LEU A 303 13.80 7.05 -4.40
CA LEU A 303 14.37 7.84 -3.30
C LEU A 303 15.78 7.33 -2.97
N TYR A 304 16.68 8.27 -2.67
CA TYR A 304 17.96 7.98 -2.05
C TYR A 304 17.78 8.24 -0.55
N PRO A 305 17.52 7.20 0.27
CA PRO A 305 17.26 7.38 1.69
C PRO A 305 18.53 7.91 2.35
N SER A 306 18.41 9.05 3.03
CA SER A 306 19.41 9.53 3.97
C SER A 306 18.81 9.40 5.37
N PRO A 307 19.41 8.60 6.27
CA PRO A 307 20.64 7.83 6.14
C PRO A 307 20.40 6.48 5.41
N ALA A 308 21.46 5.91 4.85
CA ALA A 308 21.42 4.66 4.09
C ALA A 308 20.85 3.47 4.89
N SER A 309 20.97 3.49 6.21
CA SER A 309 20.42 2.45 7.09
C SER A 309 18.89 2.35 7.06
N ARG A 310 18.17 3.42 6.64
CA ARG A 310 16.70 3.40 6.48
C ARG A 310 16.21 2.81 5.17
N GLU A 311 17.10 2.45 4.24
CA GLU A 311 16.75 1.88 2.94
C GLU A 311 15.77 0.70 3.07
N ARG A 312 15.98 -0.16 4.07
CA ARG A 312 15.09 -1.30 4.32
C ARG A 312 13.65 -0.89 4.65
N THR A 313 13.49 0.13 5.49
CA THR A 313 12.18 0.62 5.93
C THR A 313 11.48 1.37 4.79
N HIS A 314 12.23 2.14 4.00
CA HIS A 314 11.74 2.79 2.78
C HIS A 314 11.28 1.78 1.71
N LEU A 315 12.10 0.79 1.36
CA LEU A 315 11.73 -0.25 0.40
C LEU A 315 10.51 -1.07 0.88
N ALA A 316 10.38 -1.31 2.19
CA ALA A 316 9.20 -1.96 2.76
C ALA A 316 7.93 -1.10 2.60
N ARG A 317 8.05 0.22 2.77
CA ARG A 317 6.97 1.19 2.53
C ARG A 317 6.52 1.18 1.06
N GLU A 318 7.45 1.28 0.12
CA GLU A 318 7.15 1.22 -1.33
C GLU A 318 6.43 -0.08 -1.72
N ARG A 319 6.93 -1.22 -1.22
CA ARG A 319 6.29 -2.51 -1.44
C ARG A 319 4.84 -2.53 -0.97
N ASN A 320 4.55 -1.88 0.16
CA ASN A 320 3.19 -1.78 0.72
C ASN A 320 2.30 -0.84 -0.11
N VAL A 321 2.83 0.26 -0.64
CA VAL A 321 2.11 1.14 -1.57
C VAL A 321 1.74 0.39 -2.86
N LEU A 322 2.70 -0.32 -3.47
CA LEU A 322 2.43 -1.17 -4.63
C LEU A 322 1.42 -2.29 -4.29
N ALA A 323 1.47 -2.85 -3.08
CA ALA A 323 0.47 -3.82 -2.62
C ALA A 323 -0.93 -3.19 -2.48
N ALA A 324 -1.03 -1.93 -2.03
CA ALA A 324 -2.26 -1.18 -1.98
C ALA A 324 -2.84 -1.00 -3.39
N GLN A 325 -2.06 -0.49 -4.34
CA GLN A 325 -2.48 -0.33 -5.75
C GLN A 325 -2.99 -1.64 -6.36
N ARG A 326 -2.28 -2.76 -6.14
CA ARG A 326 -2.74 -4.09 -6.59
C ARG A 326 -4.07 -4.50 -5.95
N THR A 327 -4.29 -4.15 -4.70
CA THR A 327 -5.52 -4.46 -3.95
C THR A 327 -6.69 -3.63 -4.47
N ILE A 328 -6.47 -2.33 -4.75
CA ILE A 328 -7.45 -1.44 -5.40
C ILE A 328 -7.85 -2.00 -6.78
N ALA A 329 -6.87 -2.36 -7.60
CA ALA A 329 -7.14 -2.97 -8.90
C ALA A 329 -7.91 -4.30 -8.77
N ALA A 330 -7.62 -5.12 -7.76
CA ALA A 330 -8.36 -6.34 -7.47
C ALA A 330 -9.81 -6.07 -7.03
N ALA A 331 -10.06 -4.99 -6.28
CA ALA A 331 -11.40 -4.55 -5.91
C ALA A 331 -12.21 -4.16 -7.16
N TYR A 332 -11.65 -3.34 -8.06
CA TYR A 332 -12.27 -3.00 -9.34
C TYR A 332 -12.58 -4.24 -10.17
N ARG A 333 -11.63 -5.19 -10.33
CA ARG A 333 -11.88 -6.46 -11.04
C ARG A 333 -13.06 -7.25 -10.45
N THR A 334 -13.23 -7.23 -9.13
CA THR A 334 -14.33 -7.92 -8.45
C THR A 334 -15.67 -7.20 -8.67
N ILE A 335 -15.67 -5.87 -8.67
CA ILE A 335 -16.82 -5.04 -9.03
C ILE A 335 -17.26 -5.31 -10.48
N TYR A 336 -16.33 -5.34 -11.44
CA TYR A 336 -16.66 -5.69 -12.83
C TYR A 336 -17.14 -7.13 -12.99
N ALA A 337 -16.57 -8.08 -12.25
CA ALA A 337 -17.06 -9.46 -12.23
C ALA A 337 -18.51 -9.52 -11.73
N ARG A 338 -18.87 -8.73 -10.72
CA ARG A 338 -20.25 -8.59 -10.21
C ARG A 338 -21.20 -8.01 -11.25
N ALA A 339 -20.79 -6.97 -11.98
CA ALA A 339 -21.60 -6.43 -13.08
C ALA A 339 -21.81 -7.47 -14.19
N ARG A 340 -20.78 -8.23 -14.52
CA ARG A 340 -20.86 -9.30 -15.54
C ARG A 340 -21.87 -10.38 -15.14
N THR A 341 -21.92 -10.77 -13.87
CA THR A 341 -22.94 -11.73 -13.41
C THR A 341 -24.34 -11.12 -13.49
N GLY A 342 -24.53 -9.90 -12.99
CA GLY A 342 -25.82 -9.21 -13.06
C GLY A 342 -26.36 -9.07 -14.49
N LEU A 343 -25.52 -8.67 -15.44
CA LEU A 343 -25.89 -8.59 -16.86
C LEU A 343 -26.21 -9.96 -17.49
N ALA A 344 -25.53 -11.02 -17.07
CA ALA A 344 -25.86 -12.38 -17.51
C ALA A 344 -27.27 -12.78 -17.03
N PHE A 345 -27.60 -12.52 -15.76
CA PHE A 345 -28.92 -12.77 -15.19
C PHE A 345 -30.03 -11.97 -15.90
N ILE A 346 -29.79 -10.68 -16.15
CA ILE A 346 -30.74 -9.82 -16.91
C ILE A 346 -30.99 -10.40 -18.29
N ARG A 347 -29.92 -10.73 -19.04
CA ARG A 347 -30.03 -11.29 -20.39
C ARG A 347 -30.85 -12.58 -20.41
N THR A 348 -30.56 -13.50 -19.50
CA THR A 348 -31.29 -14.77 -19.40
C THR A 348 -32.73 -14.56 -18.95
N GLY A 349 -32.97 -13.65 -18.00
CA GLY A 349 -34.31 -13.36 -17.51
C GLY A 349 -35.22 -12.78 -18.59
N VAL A 350 -34.72 -11.81 -19.36
CA VAL A 350 -35.43 -11.22 -20.50
C VAL A 350 -35.73 -12.28 -21.58
N ALA A 351 -34.76 -13.16 -21.89
CA ALA A 351 -34.95 -14.23 -22.86
C ALA A 351 -36.07 -15.21 -22.46
N PHE A 352 -36.10 -15.66 -21.21
CA PHE A 352 -37.15 -16.57 -20.72
C PHE A 352 -38.51 -15.91 -20.58
N THR A 353 -38.53 -14.64 -20.15
CA THR A 353 -39.77 -13.85 -20.10
C THR A 353 -40.37 -13.71 -21.50
N GLY A 354 -39.55 -13.35 -22.50
CA GLY A 354 -39.98 -13.25 -23.89
C GLY A 354 -40.41 -14.59 -24.49
N LEU A 355 -39.69 -15.68 -24.19
CA LEU A 355 -40.06 -17.02 -24.63
C LEU A 355 -41.41 -17.44 -24.06
N GLY A 356 -41.66 -17.23 -22.76
CA GLY A 356 -42.94 -17.55 -22.14
C GLY A 356 -44.11 -16.77 -22.74
N PHE A 357 -43.95 -15.45 -22.98
CA PHE A 357 -44.97 -14.66 -23.68
C PHE A 357 -45.21 -15.16 -25.12
N GLY A 358 -44.15 -15.52 -25.84
CA GLY A 358 -44.25 -16.07 -27.19
C GLY A 358 -45.03 -17.40 -27.24
N LEU A 359 -44.76 -18.29 -26.28
CA LEU A 359 -45.48 -19.57 -26.16
C LEU A 359 -46.96 -19.38 -25.82
N MET A 360 -47.28 -18.49 -24.88
CA MET A 360 -48.68 -18.17 -24.55
C MET A 360 -49.44 -17.61 -25.75
N HIS A 361 -48.80 -16.76 -26.55
CA HIS A 361 -49.43 -16.17 -27.73
C HIS A 361 -49.66 -17.21 -28.84
N TYR A 362 -48.69 -18.12 -29.06
CA TYR A 362 -48.75 -19.08 -30.15
C TYR A 362 -49.71 -20.26 -29.87
N PHE A 363 -49.69 -20.84 -28.67
CA PHE A 363 -50.44 -22.07 -28.36
C PHE A 363 -51.84 -21.84 -27.75
N SER A 364 -52.25 -20.59 -27.49
CA SER A 364 -53.52 -20.25 -26.79
C SER A 364 -53.68 -20.91 -25.40
N TYR A 365 -54.73 -20.55 -24.65
CA TYR A 365 -54.92 -21.02 -23.27
C TYR A 365 -55.21 -22.53 -23.19
N SER A 366 -54.31 -23.27 -22.53
CA SER A 366 -54.41 -24.72 -22.24
C SER A 366 -54.00 -25.05 -20.79
N TRP A 367 -54.09 -26.32 -20.35
CA TRP A 367 -53.61 -26.75 -19.02
C TRP A 367 -52.09 -26.56 -18.85
N SER A 368 -51.33 -26.58 -19.94
CA SER A 368 -49.88 -26.35 -19.99
C SER A 368 -49.47 -24.87 -19.82
N THR A 369 -50.43 -23.93 -19.85
CA THR A 369 -50.17 -22.48 -19.61
C THR A 369 -49.52 -22.21 -18.24
N ALA A 370 -49.70 -23.12 -17.27
CA ALA A 370 -49.04 -23.03 -15.97
C ALA A 370 -47.49 -23.04 -16.10
N PHE A 371 -46.93 -23.78 -17.05
CA PHE A 371 -45.49 -23.80 -17.31
C PHE A 371 -45.01 -22.50 -17.95
N ASP A 372 -45.81 -21.93 -18.86
CA ASP A 372 -45.50 -20.65 -19.50
C ASP A 372 -45.48 -19.51 -18.47
N VAL A 373 -46.48 -19.49 -17.58
CA VAL A 373 -46.56 -18.51 -16.48
C VAL A 373 -45.38 -18.67 -15.52
N LEU A 374 -45.01 -19.91 -15.16
CA LEU A 374 -43.85 -20.17 -14.31
C LEU A 374 -42.55 -19.69 -14.96
N LEU A 375 -42.40 -19.88 -16.28
CA LEU A 375 -41.25 -19.41 -17.04
C LEU A 375 -41.16 -17.89 -17.08
N ILE A 376 -42.29 -17.20 -17.28
CA ILE A 376 -42.39 -15.73 -17.23
C ILE A 376 -41.99 -15.22 -15.85
N VAL A 377 -42.56 -15.79 -14.79
CA VAL A 377 -42.29 -15.39 -13.41
C VAL A 377 -40.83 -15.62 -13.07
N ALA A 378 -40.27 -16.79 -13.41
CA ALA A 378 -38.85 -17.08 -13.23
C ALA A 378 -37.95 -16.10 -13.99
N GLY A 379 -38.29 -15.77 -15.24
CA GLY A 379 -37.58 -14.79 -16.05
C GLY A 379 -37.57 -13.39 -15.44
N ILE A 380 -38.71 -12.92 -14.93
CA ILE A 380 -38.84 -11.63 -14.23
C ILE A 380 -37.99 -11.63 -12.96
N PHE A 381 -38.05 -12.69 -12.14
CA PHE A 381 -37.23 -12.80 -10.93
C PHE A 381 -35.73 -12.77 -11.23
N MET A 382 -35.29 -13.45 -12.29
CA MET A 382 -33.90 -13.43 -12.74
C MET A 382 -33.47 -12.03 -13.22
N ALA A 383 -34.34 -11.32 -13.94
CA ALA A 383 -34.07 -9.96 -14.40
C ALA A 383 -33.97 -8.97 -13.23
N LEU A 384 -34.90 -9.04 -12.28
CA LEU A 384 -34.88 -8.21 -11.07
C LEU A 384 -33.64 -8.49 -10.22
N ASP A 385 -33.29 -9.76 -10.01
CA ASP A 385 -32.07 -10.08 -9.27
C ASP A 385 -30.83 -9.56 -10.02
N GLY A 386 -30.72 -9.80 -11.33
CA GLY A 386 -29.62 -9.28 -12.12
C GLY A 386 -29.47 -7.75 -12.03
N LEU A 387 -30.59 -7.02 -11.92
CA LEU A 387 -30.60 -5.58 -11.66
C LEU A 387 -30.02 -5.22 -10.28
N LEU A 388 -30.39 -5.96 -9.22
CA LEU A 388 -29.82 -5.79 -7.88
C LEU A 388 -28.31 -6.05 -7.83
N TRP A 389 -27.82 -6.97 -8.67
CA TRP A 389 -26.38 -7.21 -8.83
C TRP A 389 -25.67 -6.07 -9.56
N TYR A 390 -26.31 -5.46 -10.56
CA TYR A 390 -25.73 -4.46 -11.46
C TYR A 390 -25.77 -3.02 -10.92
N LEU A 391 -26.88 -2.60 -10.30
CA LEU A 391 -27.10 -1.20 -9.89
C LEU A 391 -25.99 -0.62 -9.00
N PRO A 392 -25.46 -1.34 -7.99
CA PRO A 392 -24.38 -0.81 -7.16
C PRO A 392 -23.09 -0.57 -7.94
N VAL A 393 -22.83 -1.35 -8.99
CA VAL A 393 -21.60 -1.22 -9.81
C VAL A 393 -21.65 0.03 -10.68
N ARG A 394 -22.85 0.40 -11.16
CA ARG A 394 -23.02 1.59 -12.00
C ARG A 394 -22.68 2.88 -11.26
N LYS A 395 -22.95 2.94 -9.95
CA LYS A 395 -22.58 4.08 -9.09
C LYS A 395 -21.06 4.25 -9.02
N GLU A 396 -20.33 3.15 -8.84
CA GLU A 396 -18.86 3.16 -8.77
C GLU A 396 -18.22 3.49 -10.15
N GLN A 397 -18.75 2.94 -11.25
CA GLN A 397 -18.22 3.19 -12.60
C GLN A 397 -18.36 4.63 -13.08
N ALA A 398 -19.36 5.37 -12.58
CA ALA A 398 -19.54 6.78 -12.93
C ALA A 398 -18.40 7.67 -12.43
N GLU A 399 -17.60 7.17 -11.48
CA GLU A 399 -16.60 7.96 -10.77
C GLU A 399 -15.17 7.47 -10.97
N VAL A 400 -14.95 6.30 -11.58
CA VAL A 400 -13.59 5.92 -12.01
C VAL A 400 -13.16 6.92 -13.08
N ALA A 401 -12.07 7.65 -12.83
CA ALA A 401 -11.48 8.51 -13.85
C ALA A 401 -11.20 7.64 -15.08
N ARG A 402 -11.88 7.92 -16.19
CA ARG A 402 -11.47 7.35 -17.48
C ARG A 402 -10.06 7.83 -17.70
N CYS A 403 -9.11 6.91 -17.85
CA CYS A 403 -7.79 7.27 -18.35
C CYS A 403 -8.01 8.09 -19.62
N THR A 404 -7.61 9.36 -19.60
CA THR A 404 -7.43 10.15 -20.81
C THR A 404 -6.34 9.43 -21.58
N VAL A 405 -6.75 8.72 -22.63
CA VAL A 405 -5.82 8.09 -23.59
C VAL A 405 -5.03 9.18 -24.28
#